data_AF-A0A852H122-F1
#
_entry.id   AF-A0A852H122-F1
#
_cell.length_a   1.000
_cell.length_b   1.000
_cell.length_c   1.000
_cell.angle_alpha   90.00
_cell.angle_beta   90.00
_cell.angle_gamma   90.00
#
_symmetry.space_group_name_H-M   'P 1'
#
loop_
_entity.id
_entity.type
_entity.pdbx_description
1 polymer ?
#
loop_
_entity_poly.entity_id
_entity_poly.type
_entity_poly.pdbx_seq_one_letter_code
_entity_poly.pdbx_strand_id
1 'polypeptide(L)'
;IFFFLDTSRSVKASPETAEIFFQKLRNKNEFTILATLKQAHLNSGVILSIHHLDHRYLELESSGHRNEIRLHYRSGSHRSHTEVFPYILADDKWHRLSLAISASHLILHVDCNKIYERVVEKPFMDLPLGTTFWLGQRNNAHGYFKGIMQDVQLLVMPQGFISQCPDLNRTCPTCNDFHGLVQKIMELQDILAKTSAKLSQAEQRMNKLDQCYCERTCTMKGMTYREFESWTDGCKNCTCMNGTVQCEALICPHSDCPLNSALAYVDGKCCKECQSVCVFEGRTYFEGQRETVYSSSGDCVLFECKNHKMQRVPKDSCTALNCPESQQIPLSHSCCKICKGHDFCTEGHNCMEHSVCRNLDDRAVCSCRDGFRALREDNAYCE
;
A
#
# COMPACT_ATOMS: atom_id res chain seq x y z
N ILE A 1 25.33 -45.97 10.26
CA ILE A 1 25.21 -46.41 11.67
C ILE A 1 25.87 -47.77 11.79
N PHE A 2 26.74 -47.96 12.78
CA PHE A 2 27.48 -49.20 13.05
C PHE A 2 27.07 -49.75 14.42
N PHE A 3 26.72 -51.04 14.46
CA PHE A 3 26.34 -51.75 15.67
C PHE A 3 27.46 -52.70 16.08
N PHE A 4 27.99 -52.53 17.30
CA PHE A 4 29.13 -53.28 17.81
C PHE A 4 28.70 -54.14 19.00
N LEU A 5 27.94 -55.20 18.72
CA LEU A 5 27.35 -56.10 19.72
C LEU A 5 28.22 -57.33 20.00
N ASP A 6 28.92 -57.85 18.98
CA ASP A 6 29.68 -59.11 19.07
C ASP A 6 31.19 -58.91 19.28
N THR A 7 31.86 -59.94 19.81
CA THR A 7 33.31 -59.98 20.08
C THR A 7 34.15 -60.42 18.88
N SER A 8 33.56 -61.02 17.84
CA SER A 8 34.25 -61.43 16.61
C SER A 8 33.81 -60.57 15.42
N ARG A 9 34.66 -59.62 14.99
CA ARG A 9 34.38 -58.73 13.85
C ARG A 9 35.66 -58.11 13.32
N SER A 10 35.62 -57.70 12.05
CA SER A 10 36.73 -57.02 11.37
C SER A 10 36.22 -55.81 10.60
N VAL A 11 36.11 -54.67 11.28
CA VAL A 11 35.72 -53.40 10.67
C VAL A 11 36.97 -52.63 10.23
N LYS A 12 37.67 -53.22 9.25
CA LYS A 12 38.81 -52.63 8.55
C LYS A 12 38.30 -51.86 7.33
N ALA A 13 38.85 -50.68 7.06
CA ALA A 13 38.56 -49.96 5.83
C ALA A 13 38.98 -50.77 4.59
N SER A 14 38.18 -50.70 3.52
CA SER A 14 38.54 -51.31 2.23
C SER A 14 39.83 -50.66 1.68
N PRO A 15 40.59 -51.34 0.81
CA PRO A 15 41.80 -50.76 0.21
C PRO A 15 41.54 -49.42 -0.49
N GLU A 16 40.41 -49.28 -1.19
CA GLU A 16 40.04 -48.05 -1.90
C GLU A 16 39.75 -46.91 -0.91
N THR A 17 39.05 -47.21 0.18
CA THR A 17 38.77 -46.25 1.24
C THR A 17 40.06 -45.84 1.95
N ALA A 18 40.92 -46.81 2.28
CA ALA A 18 42.20 -46.57 2.92
C ALA A 18 43.11 -45.65 2.08
N GLU A 19 43.12 -45.83 0.76
CA GLU A 19 43.87 -44.96 -0.16
C GLU A 19 43.34 -43.51 -0.17
N ILE A 20 42.02 -43.32 -0.15
CA ILE A 20 41.42 -41.97 -0.04
C ILE A 20 41.81 -41.30 1.27
N PHE A 21 41.74 -42.03 2.39
CA PHE A 21 42.14 -41.50 3.70
C PHE A 21 43.63 -41.16 3.74
N PHE A 22 44.47 -42.05 3.20
CA PHE A 22 45.89 -41.84 3.05
C PHE A 22 46.21 -40.55 2.28
N GLN A 23 45.60 -40.36 1.10
CA GLN A 23 45.82 -39.16 0.28
C GLN A 23 45.34 -37.88 0.96
N LYS A 24 44.20 -37.93 1.65
CA LYS A 24 43.64 -36.75 2.37
C LYS A 24 44.45 -36.35 3.59
N LEU A 25 45.08 -37.30 4.27
CA LEU A 25 45.86 -37.07 5.50
C LEU A 25 47.34 -36.76 5.24
N ARG A 26 47.87 -37.15 4.08
CA ARG A 26 49.27 -36.91 3.70
C ARG A 26 49.64 -35.43 3.77
N ASN A 27 50.75 -35.11 4.45
CA ASN A 27 51.20 -33.74 4.71
C ASN A 27 50.16 -32.83 5.42
N LYS A 28 49.10 -33.38 6.04
CA LYS A 28 48.12 -32.59 6.80
C LYS A 28 48.38 -32.74 8.29
N ASN A 29 48.49 -31.61 8.96
CA ASN A 29 48.67 -31.49 10.41
C ASN A 29 47.42 -30.95 11.12
N GLU A 30 46.36 -30.64 10.37
CA GLU A 30 45.11 -30.12 10.92
C GLU A 30 43.92 -30.92 10.40
N PHE A 31 43.20 -31.57 11.31
CA PHE A 31 42.02 -32.35 10.99
C PHE A 31 41.18 -32.59 12.25
N THR A 32 39.91 -32.92 12.07
CA THR A 32 38.98 -33.20 13.15
C THR A 32 38.40 -34.59 13.00
N ILE A 33 38.42 -35.37 14.08
CA ILE A 33 37.72 -36.65 14.19
C ILE A 33 36.36 -36.40 14.83
N LEU A 34 35.30 -36.81 14.15
CA LEU A 34 33.92 -36.67 14.57
C LEU A 34 33.29 -38.04 14.72
N ALA A 35 32.57 -38.27 15.82
CA ALA A 35 31.77 -39.48 16.00
C ALA A 35 30.57 -39.18 16.91
N THR A 36 29.40 -39.71 16.57
CA THR A 36 28.28 -39.78 17.52
C THR A 36 28.17 -41.21 18.01
N LEU A 37 28.35 -41.43 19.31
CA LEU A 37 28.50 -42.77 19.86
C LEU A 37 27.67 -42.97 21.13
N LYS A 38 27.28 -44.22 21.36
CA LYS A 38 26.74 -44.71 22.62
C LYS A 38 27.53 -45.94 23.02
N GLN A 39 28.34 -45.84 24.07
CA GLN A 39 29.25 -46.90 24.50
C GLN A 39 28.68 -47.64 25.71
N ALA A 40 28.75 -48.97 25.68
CA ALA A 40 28.30 -49.84 26.76
C ALA A 40 29.04 -49.52 28.07
N HIS A 41 28.34 -49.56 29.20
CA HIS A 41 28.93 -49.20 30.48
C HIS A 41 30.23 -49.97 30.78
N LEU A 42 31.25 -49.23 31.27
CA LEU A 42 32.60 -49.73 31.60
C LEU A 42 33.41 -50.32 30.43
N ASN A 43 32.89 -50.40 29.20
CA ASN A 43 33.66 -50.91 28.07
C ASN A 43 34.90 -50.03 27.80
N SER A 44 36.06 -50.65 27.63
CA SER A 44 37.25 -50.00 27.06
C SER A 44 37.42 -50.45 25.61
N GLY A 45 37.35 -49.49 24.69
CA GLY A 45 37.33 -49.77 23.25
C GLY A 45 37.86 -48.62 22.41
N VAL A 46 38.35 -48.96 21.22
CA VAL A 46 38.92 -48.02 20.25
C VAL A 46 37.82 -47.51 19.33
N ILE A 47 37.73 -46.19 19.20
CA ILE A 47 36.77 -45.52 18.30
C ILE A 47 37.32 -45.54 16.88
N LEU A 48 38.55 -45.04 16.69
CA LEU A 48 39.27 -44.98 15.42
C LEU A 48 40.72 -45.37 15.64
N SER A 49 41.28 -46.16 14.72
CA SER A 49 42.66 -46.63 14.80
C SER A 49 43.35 -46.58 13.43
N ILE A 50 44.55 -46.00 13.39
CA ILE A 50 45.42 -45.92 12.22
C ILE A 50 46.75 -46.58 12.58
N HIS A 51 47.00 -47.74 11.98
CA HIS A 51 48.15 -48.59 12.29
C HIS A 51 48.91 -48.96 11.03
N HIS A 52 50.23 -48.99 11.14
CA HIS A 52 51.09 -49.63 10.17
C HIS A 52 52.04 -50.57 10.89
N LEU A 53 51.96 -51.87 10.55
CA LEU A 53 52.66 -52.94 11.26
C LEU A 53 52.32 -52.88 12.76
N ASP A 54 53.33 -52.75 13.62
CA ASP A 54 53.17 -52.67 15.07
C ASP A 54 53.09 -51.22 15.60
N HIS A 55 53.08 -50.23 14.71
CA HIS A 55 53.11 -48.81 15.09
C HIS A 55 51.73 -48.16 15.03
N ARG A 56 51.33 -47.58 16.17
CA ARG A 56 50.17 -46.69 16.34
C ARG A 56 50.51 -45.29 15.85
N TYR A 57 50.02 -44.92 14.67
CA TYR A 57 50.20 -43.57 14.14
C TYR A 57 49.19 -42.60 14.76
N LEU A 58 47.94 -43.06 14.87
CA LEU A 58 46.86 -42.32 15.51
C LEU A 58 45.82 -43.31 16.04
N GLU A 59 45.46 -43.24 17.30
CA GLU A 59 44.44 -44.10 17.89
C GLU A 59 43.66 -43.33 18.95
N LEU A 60 42.33 -43.28 18.77
CA LEU A 60 41.40 -42.68 19.71
C LEU A 60 40.69 -43.80 20.48
N GLU A 61 40.99 -43.91 21.76
CA GLU A 61 40.45 -44.92 22.67
C GLU A 61 39.55 -44.27 23.72
N SER A 62 38.45 -44.92 24.04
CA SER A 62 37.60 -44.59 25.19
C SER A 62 37.67 -45.73 26.19
N SER A 63 38.17 -45.44 27.39
CA SER A 63 38.38 -46.41 28.45
C SER A 63 37.36 -46.26 29.57
N GLY A 64 36.26 -47.02 29.51
CA GLY A 64 35.22 -47.01 30.53
C GLY A 64 35.70 -47.42 31.92
N HIS A 65 36.63 -48.38 32.05
CA HIS A 65 37.18 -48.76 33.36
C HIS A 65 38.02 -47.68 34.03
N ARG A 66 38.57 -46.75 33.25
CA ARG A 66 39.44 -45.67 33.74
C ARG A 66 38.77 -44.30 33.69
N ASN A 67 37.56 -44.20 33.13
CA ASN A 67 36.83 -42.95 32.96
C ASN A 67 37.64 -41.90 32.17
N GLU A 68 38.28 -42.33 31.10
CA GLU A 68 39.20 -41.51 30.31
C GLU A 68 39.04 -41.74 28.81
N ILE A 69 39.19 -40.67 28.04
CA ILE A 69 39.45 -40.70 26.59
C ILE A 69 40.96 -40.55 26.39
N ARG A 70 41.53 -41.33 25.47
CA ARG A 70 42.97 -41.37 25.22
C ARG A 70 43.24 -41.19 23.74
N LEU A 71 44.11 -40.24 23.42
CA LEU A 71 44.66 -40.09 22.08
C LEU A 71 46.10 -40.57 22.07
N HIS A 72 46.36 -41.66 21.38
CA HIS A 72 47.72 -42.07 21.04
C HIS A 72 48.07 -41.49 19.67
N TYR A 73 49.21 -40.81 19.55
CA TYR A 73 49.70 -40.32 18.26
C TYR A 73 51.22 -40.36 18.21
N ARG A 74 51.76 -40.36 16.98
CA ARG A 74 53.19 -40.22 16.75
C ARG A 74 53.51 -38.78 16.36
N SER A 75 54.53 -38.16 16.94
CA SER A 75 54.95 -36.80 16.55
C SER A 75 56.00 -36.84 15.44
N GLY A 76 56.29 -35.67 14.86
CA GLY A 76 57.33 -35.53 13.82
C GLY A 76 58.74 -35.94 14.25
N SER A 77 59.01 -36.04 15.55
CA SER A 77 60.26 -36.60 16.09
C SER A 77 60.26 -38.13 16.14
N HIS A 78 59.25 -38.77 15.54
CA HIS A 78 58.98 -40.21 15.58
C HIS A 78 58.73 -40.78 16.98
N ARG A 79 58.51 -39.93 17.99
CA ARG A 79 58.14 -40.30 19.35
C ARG A 79 56.65 -40.61 19.45
N SER A 80 56.31 -41.58 20.31
CA SER A 80 54.91 -41.92 20.60
C SER A 80 54.44 -41.12 21.81
N HIS A 81 53.33 -40.42 21.66
CA HIS A 81 52.69 -39.62 22.69
C HIS A 81 51.32 -40.20 23.05
N THR A 82 50.89 -39.98 24.29
CA THR A 82 49.57 -40.38 24.77
C THR A 82 48.97 -39.24 25.57
N GLU A 83 47.89 -38.67 25.06
CA GLU A 83 47.13 -37.61 25.72
C GLU A 83 45.92 -38.23 26.39
N VAL A 84 45.76 -37.93 27.68
CA VAL A 84 44.68 -38.47 28.51
C VAL A 84 43.74 -37.34 28.89
N PHE A 85 42.46 -37.55 28.63
CA PHE A 85 41.37 -36.64 28.92
C PHE A 85 40.41 -37.34 29.88
N PRO A 86 40.38 -36.97 31.18
CA PRO A 86 39.41 -37.52 32.14
C PRO A 86 37.98 -37.18 31.71
N TYR A 87 37.28 -38.15 31.12
CA TYR A 87 35.90 -37.99 30.67
C TYR A 87 35.26 -39.37 30.48
N ILE A 88 34.00 -39.49 30.91
CA ILE A 88 33.25 -40.75 30.87
C ILE A 88 32.38 -40.75 29.61
N LEU A 89 32.71 -41.59 28.63
CA LEU A 89 31.82 -41.87 27.47
C LEU A 89 31.08 -43.21 27.59
N ALA A 90 31.56 -44.12 28.45
CA ALA A 90 31.02 -45.47 28.62
C ALA A 90 29.95 -45.49 29.73
N ASP A 91 28.85 -44.79 29.49
CA ASP A 91 27.74 -44.61 30.44
C ASP A 91 26.37 -45.03 29.87
N ASP A 92 26.37 -45.73 28.73
CA ASP A 92 25.17 -46.13 27.98
C ASP A 92 24.29 -44.97 27.46
N LYS A 93 24.83 -43.75 27.38
CA LYS A 93 24.17 -42.60 26.76
C LYS A 93 24.82 -42.22 25.44
N TRP A 94 24.08 -41.42 24.68
CA TRP A 94 24.55 -40.87 23.42
C TRP A 94 25.43 -39.65 23.69
N HIS A 95 26.59 -39.62 23.05
CA HIS A 95 27.52 -38.50 23.06
C HIS A 95 27.92 -38.10 21.63
N ARG A 96 28.04 -36.79 21.39
CA ARG A 96 28.66 -36.23 20.19
C ARG A 96 30.11 -35.87 20.51
N LEU A 97 31.02 -36.68 19.99
CA LEU A 97 32.45 -36.52 20.19
C LEU A 97 33.07 -35.80 18.99
N SER A 98 33.83 -34.74 19.28
CA SER A 98 34.66 -34.06 18.29
C SER A 98 36.04 -33.78 18.84
N LEU A 99 37.07 -34.38 18.24
CA LEU A 99 38.47 -34.14 18.59
C LEU A 99 39.14 -33.41 17.43
N ALA A 100 39.37 -32.12 17.60
CA ALA A 100 40.12 -31.29 16.68
C ALA A 100 41.61 -31.39 16.99
N ILE A 101 42.41 -31.69 15.98
CA ILE A 101 43.85 -31.85 16.04
C ILE A 101 44.46 -30.78 15.15
N SER A 102 45.37 -29.97 15.70
CA SER A 102 46.14 -28.96 14.95
C SER A 102 47.64 -29.16 15.13
N ALA A 103 48.43 -28.27 14.54
CA ALA A 103 49.90 -28.30 14.65
C ALA A 103 50.42 -28.09 16.09
N SER A 104 49.60 -27.53 16.99
CA SER A 104 50.02 -27.15 18.34
C SER A 104 49.00 -27.44 19.42
N HIS A 105 47.74 -27.71 19.07
CA HIS A 105 46.66 -27.89 20.03
C HIS A 105 45.79 -29.10 19.70
N LEU A 106 45.31 -29.76 20.75
CA LEU A 106 44.18 -30.67 20.70
C LEU A 106 43.00 -30.01 21.39
N ILE A 107 41.85 -29.99 20.74
CA ILE A 107 40.62 -29.47 21.33
C ILE A 107 39.57 -30.57 21.31
N LEU A 108 39.21 -31.03 22.51
CA LEU A 108 38.17 -32.04 22.71
C LEU A 108 36.85 -31.37 23.02
N HIS A 109 35.85 -31.65 22.20
CA HIS A 109 34.47 -31.30 22.42
C HIS A 109 33.64 -32.56 22.67
N VAL A 110 32.76 -32.48 23.66
CA VAL A 110 31.73 -33.49 23.91
C VAL A 110 30.39 -32.78 24.07
N ASP A 111 29.38 -33.25 23.33
CA ASP A 111 28.02 -32.71 23.35
C ASP A 111 27.97 -31.20 23.11
N CYS A 112 28.76 -30.76 22.11
CA CYS A 112 28.91 -29.35 21.73
C CYS A 112 29.51 -28.44 22.82
N ASN A 113 30.20 -28.99 23.82
CA ASN A 113 30.92 -28.20 24.82
C ASN A 113 32.43 -28.44 24.68
N LYS A 114 33.24 -27.38 24.76
CA LYS A 114 34.71 -27.52 24.83
C LYS A 114 35.08 -28.07 26.20
N ILE A 115 35.51 -29.33 26.26
CA ILE A 115 35.85 -30.01 27.50
C ILE A 115 37.32 -29.78 27.85
N TYR A 116 38.21 -29.98 26.86
CA TYR A 116 39.65 -29.83 27.06
C TYR A 116 40.32 -29.15 25.87
N GLU A 117 41.38 -28.42 26.18
CA GLU A 117 42.32 -27.85 25.22
C GLU A 117 43.75 -28.16 25.72
N ARG A 118 44.56 -28.80 24.89
CA ARG A 118 45.89 -29.28 25.26
C ARG A 118 46.92 -28.81 24.23
N VAL A 119 48.01 -28.22 24.69
CA VAL A 119 49.16 -27.92 23.83
C VAL A 119 49.96 -29.20 23.60
N VAL A 120 50.22 -29.53 22.33
CA VAL A 120 50.86 -30.78 21.92
C VAL A 120 51.92 -30.57 20.84
N GLU A 121 52.81 -31.55 20.66
CA GLU A 121 53.67 -31.60 19.47
C GLU A 121 52.84 -31.94 18.23
N LYS A 122 53.24 -31.41 17.07
CA LYS A 122 52.59 -31.70 15.79
C LYS A 122 52.53 -33.22 15.53
N PRO A 123 51.33 -33.79 15.28
CA PRO A 123 51.21 -35.18 14.86
C PRO A 123 51.84 -35.42 13.49
N PHE A 124 52.46 -36.58 13.33
CA PHE A 124 53.07 -37.04 12.09
C PHE A 124 52.07 -37.87 11.30
N MET A 125 51.54 -37.28 10.22
CA MET A 125 50.52 -37.90 9.35
C MET A 125 51.04 -38.29 7.98
N ASP A 126 52.37 -38.34 7.78
CA ASP A 126 52.96 -38.99 6.62
C ASP A 126 52.97 -40.49 6.83
N LEU A 127 51.80 -41.06 6.59
CA LEU A 127 51.55 -42.49 6.73
C LEU A 127 52.36 -43.26 5.67
N PRO A 128 52.91 -44.44 6.00
CA PRO A 128 53.54 -45.33 5.02
C PRO A 128 52.50 -46.11 4.21
N LEU A 129 52.91 -46.61 3.04
CA LEU A 129 52.08 -47.50 2.21
C LEU A 129 51.75 -48.78 2.97
N GLY A 130 50.50 -49.26 2.86
CA GLY A 130 50.02 -50.40 3.64
C GLY A 130 49.54 -50.06 5.06
N THR A 131 49.38 -48.78 5.38
CA THR A 131 48.67 -48.35 6.59
C THR A 131 47.22 -48.85 6.59
N THR A 132 46.76 -49.33 7.74
CA THR A 132 45.43 -49.89 7.93
C THR A 132 44.59 -48.97 8.83
N PHE A 133 43.34 -48.79 8.46
CA PHE A 133 42.36 -47.99 9.18
C PHE A 133 41.29 -48.90 9.76
N TRP A 134 41.02 -48.76 11.05
CA TRP A 134 40.07 -49.58 11.79
C TRP A 134 39.07 -48.71 12.53
N LEU A 135 37.83 -49.15 12.57
CA LEU A 135 36.74 -48.48 13.27
C LEU A 135 36.17 -49.39 14.34
N GLY A 136 36.01 -48.91 15.58
CA GLY A 136 35.44 -49.71 16.66
C GLY A 136 36.31 -50.87 17.16
N GLN A 137 37.56 -50.96 16.69
CA GLN A 137 38.55 -51.96 17.10
C GLN A 137 39.97 -51.49 16.75
N ARG A 138 40.97 -52.03 17.45
CA ARG A 138 42.39 -51.78 17.17
C ARG A 138 42.90 -52.63 16.01
N ASN A 139 42.52 -53.91 16.04
CA ASN A 139 42.89 -54.94 15.09
C ASN A 139 41.88 -56.10 15.18
N ASN A 140 42.21 -57.27 14.64
CA ASN A 140 41.34 -58.46 14.66
C ASN A 140 41.21 -59.16 16.02
N ALA A 141 41.88 -58.69 17.08
CA ALA A 141 41.91 -59.37 18.37
C ALA A 141 41.71 -58.45 19.59
N HIS A 142 41.92 -57.13 19.45
CA HIS A 142 42.00 -56.21 20.59
C HIS A 142 41.24 -54.90 20.36
N GLY A 143 40.92 -54.23 21.48
CA GLY A 143 40.37 -52.87 21.49
C GLY A 143 38.90 -52.77 21.07
N TYR A 144 38.10 -53.82 21.26
CA TYR A 144 36.70 -53.83 20.82
C TYR A 144 35.82 -52.82 21.56
N PHE A 145 35.35 -51.82 20.82
CA PHE A 145 34.28 -50.91 21.25
C PHE A 145 32.94 -51.64 21.34
N LYS A 146 32.23 -51.58 22.45
CA LYS A 146 30.89 -52.19 22.57
C LYS A 146 29.87 -51.07 22.61
N GLY A 147 28.87 -51.12 21.72
CA GLY A 147 27.86 -50.07 21.61
C GLY A 147 27.48 -49.72 20.18
N ILE A 148 27.11 -48.47 19.95
CA ILE A 148 26.62 -47.97 18.66
C ILE A 148 27.45 -46.73 18.26
N MET A 149 27.85 -46.63 17.00
CA MET A 149 28.44 -45.41 16.44
C MET A 149 27.74 -44.97 15.16
N GLN A 150 27.57 -43.67 14.97
CA GLN A 150 27.01 -43.06 13.77
C GLN A 150 27.77 -41.79 13.42
N ASP A 151 27.66 -41.39 12.15
CA ASP A 151 28.25 -40.16 11.62
C ASP A 151 29.74 -40.01 11.93
N VAL A 152 30.48 -41.12 11.82
CA VAL A 152 31.93 -41.11 11.99
C VAL A 152 32.56 -40.46 10.77
N GLN A 153 33.23 -39.34 10.97
CA GLN A 153 33.84 -38.56 9.90
C GLN A 153 35.23 -38.08 10.30
N LEU A 154 36.10 -37.97 9.30
CA LEU A 154 37.39 -37.32 9.43
C LEU A 154 37.40 -36.13 8.47
N LEU A 155 37.44 -34.91 9.02
CA LEU A 155 37.41 -33.68 8.26
C LEU A 155 38.80 -33.04 8.28
N VAL A 156 39.35 -32.67 7.11
CA VAL A 156 40.66 -32.02 6.98
C VAL A 156 40.52 -30.52 7.25
N MET A 157 40.15 -30.17 8.48
CA MET A 157 40.04 -28.82 9.02
C MET A 157 40.04 -28.87 10.55
N PRO A 158 40.69 -27.93 11.26
CA PRO A 158 40.72 -27.93 12.73
C PRO A 158 39.37 -27.51 13.36
N GLN A 159 38.53 -26.77 12.64
CA GLN A 159 37.20 -26.35 13.09
C GLN A 159 36.08 -27.28 12.62
N GLY A 160 36.38 -28.58 12.46
CA GLY A 160 35.42 -29.57 11.97
C GLY A 160 34.23 -29.79 12.92
N PHE A 161 34.37 -29.46 14.21
CA PHE A 161 33.30 -29.54 15.21
C PHE A 161 32.04 -28.76 14.81
N ILE A 162 32.18 -27.70 14.01
CA ILE A 162 31.06 -26.87 13.50
C ILE A 162 30.05 -27.72 12.71
N SER A 163 30.51 -28.78 12.04
CA SER A 163 29.61 -29.68 11.30
C SER A 163 28.65 -30.46 12.19
N GLN A 164 29.04 -30.78 13.43
CA GLN A 164 28.17 -31.41 14.44
C GLN A 164 27.43 -30.37 15.31
N CYS A 165 28.03 -29.18 15.48
CA CYS A 165 27.61 -28.14 16.41
C CYS A 165 27.76 -26.74 15.77
N PRO A 166 26.88 -26.34 14.85
CA PRO A 166 27.02 -25.09 14.09
C PRO A 166 26.95 -23.83 14.97
N ASP A 167 26.30 -23.93 16.12
CA ASP A 167 26.09 -22.79 17.03
C ASP A 167 27.24 -22.54 18.02
N LEU A 168 28.27 -23.40 18.06
CA LEU A 168 29.35 -23.28 19.04
C LEU A 168 30.24 -22.04 18.84
N ASN A 169 30.27 -21.46 17.64
CA ASN A 169 30.95 -20.19 17.34
C ASN A 169 30.14 -18.94 17.74
N ARG A 170 28.96 -19.06 18.37
CA ARG A 170 28.17 -17.92 18.87
C ARG A 170 28.57 -17.44 20.27
N THR A 171 29.85 -17.40 20.61
CA THR A 171 30.30 -16.91 21.93
C THR A 171 31.06 -15.58 21.85
N CYS A 172 30.39 -14.55 22.36
CA CYS A 172 30.80 -13.18 22.72
C CYS A 172 31.25 -12.22 21.60
N PRO A 173 30.57 -11.05 21.44
CA PRO A 173 31.10 -9.95 20.64
C PRO A 173 32.47 -9.53 21.18
N THR A 174 33.40 -9.16 20.29
CA THR A 174 34.66 -8.56 20.72
C THR A 174 34.38 -7.25 21.46
N CYS A 175 35.33 -6.74 22.25
CA CYS A 175 35.17 -5.44 22.92
C CYS A 175 34.83 -4.32 21.91
N ASN A 176 35.39 -4.39 20.69
CA ASN A 176 35.03 -3.49 19.59
C ASN A 176 33.60 -3.67 19.10
N ASP A 177 33.11 -4.91 18.97
CA ASP A 177 31.72 -5.17 18.59
C ASP A 177 30.74 -4.68 19.67
N PHE A 178 31.12 -4.79 20.95
CA PHE A 178 30.35 -4.26 22.07
C PHE A 178 30.30 -2.72 22.05
N HIS A 179 31.45 -2.06 21.84
CA HIS A 179 31.48 -0.60 21.66
C HIS A 179 30.66 -0.15 20.45
N GLY A 180 30.74 -0.87 19.33
CA GLY A 180 29.91 -0.62 18.15
C GLY A 180 28.42 -0.78 18.42
N LEU A 181 28.03 -1.77 19.24
CA LEU A 181 26.64 -1.94 19.66
C LEU A 181 26.17 -0.79 20.56
N VAL A 182 26.98 -0.38 21.54
CA VAL A 182 26.67 0.76 22.43
C VAL A 182 26.52 2.04 21.61
N GLN A 183 27.41 2.30 20.65
CA GLN A 183 27.32 3.46 19.76
C GLN A 183 26.03 3.44 18.93
N LYS A 184 25.66 2.27 18.37
CA LYS A 184 24.38 2.12 17.64
C LYS A 184 23.17 2.34 18.53
N ILE A 185 23.21 1.92 19.79
CA ILE A 185 22.12 2.17 20.74
C ILE A 185 21.99 3.67 21.02
N MET A 186 23.10 4.38 21.22
CA MET A 186 23.10 5.84 21.40
C MET A 186 22.58 6.58 20.16
N GLU A 187 22.99 6.15 18.95
CA GLU A 187 22.47 6.70 17.69
C GLU A 187 20.96 6.47 17.54
N LEU A 188 20.47 5.28 17.88
CA LEU A 188 19.03 5.00 17.86
C LEU A 188 18.26 5.82 18.89
N GLN A 189 18.81 6.02 20.09
CA GLN A 189 18.22 6.90 21.10
C GLN A 189 18.15 8.35 20.62
N ASP A 190 19.20 8.85 19.96
CA ASP A 190 19.20 10.19 19.36
C ASP A 190 18.17 10.33 18.24
N ILE A 191 18.08 9.34 17.35
CA ILE A 191 17.05 9.31 16.30
C ILE A 191 15.64 9.29 16.93
N LEU A 192 15.42 8.50 17.98
CA LEU A 192 14.14 8.43 18.67
C LEU A 192 13.78 9.78 19.32
N ALA A 193 14.73 10.45 19.97
CA ALA A 193 14.52 11.78 20.55
C ALA A 193 14.19 12.82 19.47
N LYS A 194 14.92 12.83 18.35
CA LYS A 194 14.69 13.75 17.23
C LYS A 194 13.36 13.51 16.54
N THR A 195 12.97 12.25 16.35
CA THR A 195 11.69 11.89 15.74
C THR A 195 10.52 12.25 16.66
N SER A 196 10.64 11.99 17.96
CA SER A 196 9.65 12.42 18.96
C SER A 196 9.47 13.94 18.97
N ALA A 197 10.56 14.72 18.92
CA ALA A 197 10.49 16.18 18.84
C ALA A 197 9.83 16.68 17.53
N LYS A 198 10.16 16.08 16.38
CA LYS A 198 9.51 16.38 15.11
C LYS A 198 8.02 16.05 15.12
N LEU A 199 7.65 14.91 15.71
CA LEU A 199 6.26 14.48 15.84
C LEU A 199 5.49 15.47 16.71
N SER A 200 6.01 15.83 17.88
CA SER A 200 5.39 16.83 18.76
C SER A 200 5.21 18.18 18.05
N GLN A 201 6.20 18.62 17.26
CA GLN A 201 6.08 19.84 16.47
C GLN A 201 5.01 19.73 15.37
N ALA A 202 4.90 18.58 14.71
CA ALA A 202 3.89 18.32 13.71
C ALA A 202 2.47 18.30 14.32
N GLU A 203 2.29 17.64 15.46
CA GLU A 203 1.04 17.63 16.22
C GLU A 203 0.63 19.05 16.64
N GLN A 204 1.56 19.87 17.13
CA GLN A 204 1.28 21.27 17.47
C GLN A 204 0.85 22.09 16.25
N ARG A 205 1.45 21.86 15.07
CA ARG A 205 1.02 22.52 13.83
C ARG A 205 -0.35 22.06 13.38
N MET A 206 -0.64 20.77 13.50
CA MET A 206 -1.93 20.20 13.14
C MET A 206 -3.04 20.72 14.06
N ASN A 207 -2.80 20.78 15.37
CA ASN A 207 -3.73 21.39 16.34
C ASN A 207 -4.01 22.87 16.03
N LYS A 208 -3.03 23.63 15.51
CA LYS A 208 -3.26 25.00 15.06
C LYS A 208 -4.13 25.06 13.80
N LEU A 209 -4.02 24.09 12.92
CA LEU A 209 -4.80 24.03 11.67
C LEU A 209 -6.24 23.56 11.93
N ASP A 210 -6.46 22.65 12.89
CA ASP A 210 -7.81 22.25 13.32
C ASP A 210 -8.60 23.42 13.93
N GLN A 211 -7.91 24.43 14.46
CA GLN A 211 -8.54 25.68 14.91
C GLN A 211 -8.85 26.65 13.76
N CYS A 212 -8.33 26.40 12.55
CA CYS A 212 -8.67 27.19 11.38
C CYS A 212 -9.99 26.67 10.79
N TYR A 213 -11.06 27.44 10.99
CA TYR A 213 -12.32 27.22 10.28
C TYR A 213 -12.17 27.67 8.82
N CYS A 214 -12.08 26.71 7.90
CA CYS A 214 -12.16 26.99 6.47
C CYS A 214 -13.64 27.19 6.09
N GLU A 215 -14.08 28.44 5.98
CA GLU A 215 -15.41 28.76 5.49
C GLU A 215 -15.52 28.33 4.02
N ARG A 216 -16.29 27.26 3.76
CA ARG A 216 -16.54 26.81 2.39
C ARG A 216 -17.48 27.80 1.73
N THR A 217 -16.99 28.47 0.70
CA THR A 217 -17.75 29.46 -0.06
C THR A 217 -17.82 29.05 -1.53
N CYS A 218 -18.88 29.45 -2.21
CA CYS A 218 -19.06 29.27 -3.64
C CYS A 218 -19.07 30.64 -4.32
N THR A 219 -18.47 30.77 -5.50
CA THR A 219 -18.49 32.01 -6.28
C THR A 219 -19.28 31.81 -7.57
N MET A 220 -20.33 32.59 -7.79
CA MET A 220 -21.17 32.53 -8.99
C MET A 220 -21.55 33.94 -9.46
N LYS A 221 -21.39 34.21 -10.77
CA LYS A 221 -21.64 35.53 -11.40
C LYS A 221 -21.03 36.72 -10.62
N GLY A 222 -19.87 36.51 -9.98
CA GLY A 222 -19.14 37.52 -9.20
C GLY A 222 -19.61 37.71 -7.76
N MET A 223 -20.63 36.98 -7.30
CA MET A 223 -21.11 36.97 -5.92
C MET A 223 -20.58 35.75 -5.16
N THR A 224 -20.30 35.92 -3.86
CA THR A 224 -19.81 34.85 -2.98
C THR A 224 -20.90 34.44 -2.02
N TYR A 225 -21.23 33.15 -2.03
CA TYR A 225 -22.24 32.52 -1.19
C TYR A 225 -21.58 31.63 -0.13
N ARG A 226 -22.14 31.62 1.08
CA ARG A 226 -21.68 30.75 2.18
C ARG A 226 -22.24 29.34 2.03
N GLU A 227 -21.63 28.38 2.74
CA GLU A 227 -22.14 27.01 2.79
C GLU A 227 -23.61 26.99 3.25
N PHE A 228 -24.44 26.24 2.51
CA PHE A 228 -25.90 26.12 2.65
C PHE A 228 -26.72 27.35 2.30
N GLU A 229 -26.09 28.44 1.87
CA GLU A 229 -26.82 29.60 1.33
C GLU A 229 -27.48 29.21 0.01
N SER A 230 -28.76 29.60 -0.14
CA SER A 230 -29.57 29.30 -1.32
C SER A 230 -30.05 30.58 -1.98
N TRP A 231 -30.02 30.63 -3.31
CA TRP A 231 -30.45 31.77 -4.12
C TRP A 231 -31.15 31.32 -5.40
N THR A 232 -31.89 32.24 -6.01
CA THR A 232 -32.55 32.03 -7.30
C THR A 232 -31.70 32.61 -8.42
N ASP A 233 -31.40 31.81 -9.44
CA ASP A 233 -30.81 32.29 -10.70
C ASP A 233 -31.78 32.01 -11.85
N GLY A 234 -32.56 33.02 -12.23
CA GLY A 234 -33.63 32.88 -13.24
C GLY A 234 -34.72 31.90 -12.79
N CYS A 235 -34.83 30.76 -13.48
CA CYS A 235 -35.75 29.67 -13.16
C CYS A 235 -35.08 28.49 -12.44
N LYS A 236 -33.96 28.73 -11.77
CA LYS A 236 -33.22 27.71 -11.00
C LYS A 236 -33.05 28.13 -9.55
N ASN A 237 -33.19 27.17 -8.64
CA ASN A 237 -32.80 27.31 -7.25
C ASN A 237 -31.41 26.71 -7.08
N CYS A 238 -30.46 27.54 -6.65
CA CYS A 238 -29.07 27.16 -6.46
C CYS A 238 -28.73 27.18 -4.97
N THR A 239 -27.92 26.22 -4.53
CA THR A 239 -27.42 26.14 -3.16
C THR A 239 -25.92 25.89 -3.18
N CYS A 240 -25.18 26.57 -2.30
CA CYS A 240 -23.76 26.31 -2.12
C CYS A 240 -23.56 25.10 -1.19
N MET A 241 -23.07 23.99 -1.72
CA MET A 241 -22.80 22.77 -0.96
C MET A 241 -21.34 22.36 -1.12
N ASN A 242 -20.60 22.32 0.00
CA ASN A 242 -19.22 21.87 0.05
C ASN A 242 -18.30 22.59 -0.97
N GLY A 243 -18.47 23.91 -1.13
CA GLY A 243 -17.72 24.72 -2.10
C GLY A 243 -18.13 24.57 -3.56
N THR A 244 -19.21 23.82 -3.84
CA THR A 244 -19.76 23.62 -5.19
C THR A 244 -21.19 24.17 -5.26
N VAL A 245 -21.53 24.86 -6.35
CA VAL A 245 -22.90 25.31 -6.61
C VAL A 245 -23.72 24.15 -7.18
N GLN A 246 -24.84 23.83 -6.55
CA GLN A 246 -25.82 22.86 -7.04
C GLN A 246 -27.12 23.59 -7.39
N CYS A 247 -27.55 23.53 -8.65
CA CYS A 247 -28.76 24.21 -9.12
C CYS A 247 -29.79 23.21 -9.64
N GLU A 248 -31.05 23.40 -9.25
CA GLU A 248 -32.18 22.59 -9.69
C GLU A 248 -33.29 23.48 -10.27
N ALA A 249 -34.11 22.93 -11.16
CA ALA A 249 -35.23 23.67 -11.76
C ALA A 249 -36.23 24.10 -10.67
N LEU A 250 -36.59 25.38 -10.66
CA LEU A 250 -37.53 25.94 -9.70
C LEU A 250 -38.95 25.40 -9.98
N ILE A 251 -39.59 24.85 -8.95
CA ILE A 251 -40.98 24.36 -9.03
C ILE A 251 -41.94 25.47 -8.60
N CYS A 252 -42.83 25.87 -9.50
CA CYS A 252 -43.81 26.91 -9.20
C CYS A 252 -45.01 26.36 -8.42
N PRO A 253 -45.50 27.08 -7.39
CA PRO A 253 -46.72 26.69 -6.69
C PRO A 253 -47.93 26.83 -7.61
N HIS A 254 -48.89 25.91 -7.49
CA HIS A 254 -50.21 26.07 -8.08
C HIS A 254 -51.02 27.05 -7.23
N SER A 255 -51.50 28.13 -7.85
CA SER A 255 -52.26 29.18 -7.17
C SER A 255 -53.54 29.50 -7.94
N ASP A 256 -54.66 29.52 -7.21
CA ASP A 256 -55.93 30.04 -7.72
C ASP A 256 -55.97 31.55 -7.50
N CYS A 257 -56.18 32.30 -8.58
CA CYS A 257 -56.24 33.75 -8.52
C CYS A 257 -57.63 34.25 -8.08
N PRO A 258 -57.70 35.36 -7.33
CA PRO A 258 -58.98 35.98 -6.96
C PRO A 258 -59.77 36.47 -8.19
N LEU A 259 -61.06 36.74 -8.01
CA LEU A 259 -61.95 37.23 -9.07
C LEU A 259 -61.36 38.49 -9.76
N ASN A 260 -61.44 38.55 -11.10
CA ASN A 260 -60.85 39.61 -11.94
C ASN A 260 -59.31 39.69 -11.90
N SER A 261 -58.66 38.57 -11.62
CA SER A 261 -57.22 38.40 -11.83
C SER A 261 -56.91 37.06 -12.50
N ALA A 262 -55.78 36.98 -13.20
CA ALA A 262 -55.33 35.76 -13.84
C ALA A 262 -53.81 35.61 -13.71
N LEU A 263 -53.32 34.38 -13.84
CA LEU A 263 -51.90 34.07 -13.79
C LEU A 263 -51.20 34.64 -15.03
N ALA A 264 -50.24 35.54 -14.81
CA ALA A 264 -49.40 36.10 -15.86
C ALA A 264 -47.93 36.02 -15.46
N TYR A 265 -47.06 35.93 -16.47
CA TYR A 265 -45.63 36.10 -16.23
C TYR A 265 -45.31 37.57 -16.01
N VAL A 266 -44.58 37.84 -14.92
CA VAL A 266 -44.08 39.17 -14.57
C VAL A 266 -42.61 39.24 -14.92
N ASP A 267 -42.14 40.43 -15.31
CA ASP A 267 -40.75 40.60 -15.69
C ASP A 267 -39.79 40.28 -14.53
N GLY A 268 -38.72 39.53 -14.84
CA GLY A 268 -37.74 39.05 -13.86
C GLY A 268 -38.23 37.94 -12.90
N LYS A 269 -39.48 37.45 -13.01
CA LYS A 269 -40.02 36.36 -12.18
C LYS A 269 -40.13 35.06 -12.97
N CYS A 270 -39.73 33.94 -12.38
CA CYS A 270 -39.91 32.63 -13.01
C CYS A 270 -41.38 32.17 -13.01
N CYS A 271 -42.06 32.29 -11.86
CA CYS A 271 -43.43 31.83 -11.69
C CYS A 271 -44.46 32.87 -12.11
N LYS A 272 -45.64 32.40 -12.53
CA LYS A 272 -46.78 33.27 -12.81
C LYS A 272 -47.30 33.85 -11.49
N GLU A 273 -47.65 35.13 -11.51
CA GLU A 273 -48.28 35.83 -10.40
C GLU A 273 -49.68 36.30 -10.83
N CYS A 274 -50.59 36.47 -9.86
CA CYS A 274 -51.93 36.96 -10.16
C CYS A 274 -51.87 38.44 -10.52
N GLN A 275 -52.17 38.75 -11.78
CA GLN A 275 -52.26 40.12 -12.29
C GLN A 275 -53.72 40.51 -12.49
N SER A 276 -54.03 41.79 -12.27
CA SER A 276 -55.36 42.34 -12.56
C SER A 276 -55.68 42.18 -14.04
N VAL A 277 -56.94 41.81 -14.33
CA VAL A 277 -57.42 41.70 -15.70
C VAL A 277 -58.65 42.54 -15.96
N CYS A 278 -58.81 42.94 -17.21
CA CYS A 278 -60.03 43.50 -17.80
C CYS A 278 -60.66 42.47 -18.73
N VAL A 279 -61.99 42.36 -18.73
CA VAL A 279 -62.73 41.56 -19.71
C VAL A 279 -63.39 42.49 -20.71
N PHE A 280 -63.08 42.32 -21.99
CA PHE A 280 -63.58 43.18 -23.07
C PHE A 280 -63.84 42.37 -24.33
N GLU A 281 -65.05 42.48 -24.88
CA GLU A 281 -65.54 41.67 -26.02
C GLU A 281 -65.31 40.14 -25.87
N GLY A 282 -65.42 39.63 -24.63
CA GLY A 282 -65.20 38.21 -24.32
C GLY A 282 -63.73 37.77 -24.23
N ARG A 283 -62.77 38.70 -24.37
CA ARG A 283 -61.34 38.46 -24.21
C ARG A 283 -60.82 39.06 -22.90
N THR A 284 -59.76 38.47 -22.37
CA THR A 284 -59.10 38.90 -21.13
C THR A 284 -57.82 39.66 -21.47
N TYR A 285 -57.66 40.85 -20.89
CA TYR A 285 -56.50 41.72 -21.04
C TYR A 285 -55.86 41.97 -19.68
N PHE A 286 -54.54 41.89 -19.60
CA PHE A 286 -53.79 42.25 -18.40
C PHE A 286 -53.61 43.77 -18.30
N GLU A 287 -53.38 44.29 -17.09
CA GLU A 287 -53.10 45.71 -16.85
C GLU A 287 -52.07 46.27 -17.85
N GLY A 288 -52.38 47.40 -18.47
CA GLY A 288 -51.55 48.07 -19.49
C GLY A 288 -51.63 47.46 -20.90
N GLN A 289 -52.22 46.27 -21.09
CA GLN A 289 -52.42 45.73 -22.43
C GLN A 289 -53.41 46.59 -23.22
N ARG A 290 -53.11 46.74 -24.52
CA ARG A 290 -53.88 47.56 -25.44
C ARG A 290 -54.50 46.71 -26.55
N GLU A 291 -55.69 47.10 -26.98
CA GLU A 291 -56.39 46.48 -28.10
C GLU A 291 -57.05 47.55 -28.96
N THR A 292 -56.97 47.39 -30.28
CA THR A 292 -57.62 48.24 -31.27
C THR A 292 -58.99 47.70 -31.66
N VAL A 293 -60.00 48.57 -31.67
CA VAL A 293 -61.33 48.27 -32.20
C VAL A 293 -61.63 49.22 -33.34
N TYR A 294 -62.10 48.68 -34.46
CA TYR A 294 -62.50 49.46 -35.62
C TYR A 294 -64.00 49.75 -35.58
N SER A 295 -64.36 51.03 -35.60
CA SER A 295 -65.75 51.45 -35.73
C SER A 295 -66.34 51.03 -37.08
N SER A 296 -67.67 50.96 -37.17
CA SER A 296 -68.40 50.81 -38.43
C SER A 296 -68.04 51.86 -39.50
N SER A 297 -67.50 53.01 -39.09
CA SER A 297 -66.98 54.08 -39.96
C SER A 297 -65.53 53.86 -40.45
N GLY A 298 -64.85 52.81 -39.99
CA GLY A 298 -63.43 52.54 -40.29
C GLY A 298 -62.44 53.25 -39.37
N ASP A 299 -62.90 54.01 -38.38
CA ASP A 299 -62.04 54.69 -37.40
C ASP A 299 -61.43 53.69 -36.40
N CYS A 300 -60.10 53.70 -36.27
CA CYS A 300 -59.39 52.93 -35.25
C CYS A 300 -59.47 53.62 -33.89
N VAL A 301 -59.94 52.88 -32.89
CA VAL A 301 -60.01 53.31 -31.49
C VAL A 301 -59.17 52.36 -30.64
N LEU A 302 -58.23 52.92 -29.88
CA LEU A 302 -57.36 52.16 -28.99
C LEU A 302 -57.94 52.13 -27.58
N PHE A 303 -58.00 50.95 -26.98
CA PHE A 303 -58.35 50.75 -25.59
C PHE A 303 -57.15 50.20 -24.81
N GLU A 304 -57.03 50.54 -23.53
CA GLU A 304 -56.01 50.03 -22.61
C GLU A 304 -56.67 49.54 -21.32
N CYS A 305 -56.22 48.39 -20.81
CA CYS A 305 -56.69 47.87 -19.54
C CYS A 305 -56.11 48.70 -18.38
N LYS A 306 -56.98 49.46 -17.70
CA LYS A 306 -56.59 50.23 -16.51
C LYS A 306 -57.61 50.07 -15.39
N ASN A 307 -57.14 49.69 -14.20
CA ASN A 307 -57.98 49.54 -13.00
C ASN A 307 -59.19 48.61 -13.26
N HIS A 308 -58.95 47.41 -13.81
CA HIS A 308 -59.98 46.40 -14.13
C HIS A 308 -61.03 46.81 -15.18
N LYS A 309 -60.84 47.93 -15.88
CA LYS A 309 -61.72 48.35 -16.98
C LYS A 309 -60.90 48.72 -18.22
N MET A 310 -61.41 48.37 -19.40
CA MET A 310 -60.86 48.90 -20.65
C MET A 310 -61.24 50.37 -20.78
N GLN A 311 -60.23 51.22 -20.86
CA GLN A 311 -60.38 52.67 -21.00
C GLN A 311 -59.89 53.09 -22.39
N ARG A 312 -60.60 54.02 -23.02
CA ARG A 312 -60.19 54.55 -24.33
C ARG A 312 -58.94 55.40 -24.19
N VAL A 313 -57.94 55.12 -25.02
CA VAL A 313 -56.71 55.91 -25.11
C VAL A 313 -56.85 56.92 -26.25
N PRO A 314 -56.37 58.17 -26.09
CA PRO A 314 -56.26 59.11 -27.21
C PRO A 314 -55.45 58.52 -28.36
N LYS A 315 -55.80 58.88 -29.60
CA LYS A 315 -55.09 58.40 -30.79
C LYS A 315 -53.68 58.97 -30.85
N ASP A 316 -52.67 58.11 -30.92
CA ASP A 316 -51.28 58.52 -31.10
C ASP A 316 -51.06 59.18 -32.48
N SER A 317 -50.13 60.14 -32.55
CA SER A 317 -49.69 60.72 -33.83
C SER A 317 -48.77 59.73 -34.54
N CYS A 318 -49.28 59.03 -35.54
CA CYS A 318 -48.50 58.03 -36.28
C CYS A 318 -47.39 58.68 -37.09
N THR A 319 -46.20 58.09 -37.05
CA THR A 319 -45.06 58.48 -37.87
C THR A 319 -45.31 58.11 -39.34
N ALA A 320 -44.70 58.88 -40.25
CA ALA A 320 -44.75 58.57 -41.67
C ALA A 320 -43.95 57.29 -41.96
N LEU A 321 -44.58 56.32 -42.62
CA LEU A 321 -43.97 55.04 -42.97
C LEU A 321 -43.23 55.13 -44.31
N ASN A 322 -42.07 54.48 -44.40
CA ASN A 322 -41.24 54.45 -45.61
C ASN A 322 -41.65 53.33 -46.61
N CYS A 323 -42.90 52.88 -46.56
CA CYS A 323 -43.41 51.79 -47.40
C CYS A 323 -44.80 52.12 -47.99
N PRO A 324 -45.12 51.57 -49.18
CA PRO A 324 -46.42 51.78 -49.82
C PRO A 324 -47.55 51.13 -49.01
N GLU A 325 -48.77 51.67 -49.11
CA GLU A 325 -49.95 51.20 -48.36
C GLU A 325 -50.21 49.69 -48.51
N SER A 326 -49.89 49.10 -49.66
CA SER A 326 -50.01 47.66 -49.92
C SER A 326 -49.14 46.78 -49.02
N GLN A 327 -48.10 47.35 -48.40
CA GLN A 327 -47.16 46.66 -47.49
C GLN A 327 -47.36 47.07 -46.03
N GLN A 328 -48.36 47.91 -45.75
CA GLN A 328 -48.67 48.34 -44.39
C GLN A 328 -49.59 47.33 -43.71
N ILE A 329 -49.18 46.83 -42.57
CA ILE A 329 -49.94 45.87 -41.77
C ILE A 329 -50.54 46.55 -40.53
N PRO A 330 -51.79 46.24 -40.17
CA PRO A 330 -52.40 46.72 -38.93
C PRO A 330 -51.83 45.95 -37.73
N LEU A 331 -51.73 46.62 -36.59
CA LEU A 331 -51.37 46.01 -35.31
C LEU A 331 -52.61 45.91 -34.42
N SER A 332 -52.66 44.87 -33.59
CA SER A 332 -53.72 44.69 -32.58
C SER A 332 -53.61 45.66 -31.41
N HIS A 333 -52.40 46.12 -31.09
CA HIS A 333 -52.11 46.91 -29.88
C HIS A 333 -51.78 48.38 -30.19
N SER A 334 -51.90 48.81 -31.45
CA SER A 334 -51.65 50.18 -31.89
C SER A 334 -52.48 50.55 -33.12
N CYS A 335 -53.04 51.76 -33.12
CA CYS A 335 -53.73 52.29 -34.30
C CYS A 335 -52.79 52.74 -35.44
N CYS A 336 -51.48 52.71 -35.20
CA CYS A 336 -50.49 52.98 -36.23
C CYS A 336 -50.12 51.69 -36.94
N LYS A 337 -50.19 51.73 -38.27
CA LYS A 337 -49.71 50.64 -39.12
C LYS A 337 -48.18 50.60 -39.11
N ILE A 338 -47.62 49.46 -39.47
CA ILE A 338 -46.18 49.30 -39.67
C ILE A 338 -45.90 48.67 -41.03
N CYS A 339 -44.65 48.72 -41.48
CA CYS A 339 -44.23 48.08 -42.73
C CYS A 339 -44.04 46.58 -42.53
N LYS A 340 -44.43 45.79 -43.54
CA LYS A 340 -44.13 44.35 -43.56
C LYS A 340 -42.61 44.12 -43.46
N GLY A 341 -42.21 43.17 -42.60
CA GLY A 341 -40.80 42.90 -42.31
C GLY A 341 -40.20 43.77 -41.20
N HIS A 342 -41.05 44.51 -40.47
CA HIS A 342 -40.65 45.18 -39.23
C HIS A 342 -40.08 44.17 -38.23
N ASP A 343 -38.98 44.53 -37.58
CA ASP A 343 -38.27 43.67 -36.64
C ASP A 343 -38.71 43.96 -35.20
N PHE A 344 -39.74 43.25 -34.75
CA PHE A 344 -40.25 43.37 -33.39
C PHE A 344 -39.19 42.97 -32.36
N CYS A 345 -38.25 42.07 -32.68
CA CYS A 345 -37.20 41.65 -31.74
C CYS A 345 -36.33 42.83 -31.25
N THR A 346 -36.29 43.95 -32.00
CA THR A 346 -35.55 45.15 -31.61
C THR A 346 -36.27 46.05 -30.61
N GLU A 347 -37.55 45.83 -30.34
CA GLU A 347 -38.38 46.65 -29.44
C GLU A 347 -38.21 46.32 -27.95
N GLY A 348 -37.31 45.40 -27.61
CA GLY A 348 -37.00 45.01 -26.23
C GLY A 348 -37.82 43.80 -25.77
N HIS A 349 -37.42 42.61 -26.21
CA HIS A 349 -38.03 41.34 -25.78
C HIS A 349 -37.24 40.65 -24.67
N ASN A 350 -37.96 40.04 -23.73
CA ASN A 350 -37.37 39.43 -22.51
C ASN A 350 -37.02 37.94 -22.71
N CYS A 351 -36.39 37.61 -23.83
CA CYS A 351 -35.85 36.27 -24.06
C CYS A 351 -34.54 36.11 -23.27
N MET A 352 -34.49 35.16 -22.34
CA MET A 352 -33.36 34.94 -21.44
C MET A 352 -32.35 33.92 -21.99
N GLU A 353 -31.42 33.49 -21.16
CA GLU A 353 -30.34 32.56 -21.50
C GLU A 353 -30.88 31.30 -22.21
N HIS A 354 -30.17 30.87 -23.25
CA HIS A 354 -30.54 29.74 -24.13
C HIS A 354 -31.86 29.84 -24.91
N SER A 355 -32.55 30.97 -24.82
CA SER A 355 -33.66 31.32 -25.71
C SER A 355 -33.22 32.31 -26.79
N VAL A 356 -33.99 32.40 -27.88
CA VAL A 356 -33.77 33.34 -28.98
C VAL A 356 -35.10 33.94 -29.42
N CYS A 357 -35.10 35.25 -29.67
CA CYS A 357 -36.25 35.96 -30.21
C CYS A 357 -36.48 35.55 -31.67
N ARG A 358 -37.72 35.22 -32.00
CA ARG A 358 -38.21 34.96 -33.36
C ARG A 358 -39.23 36.02 -33.73
N ASN A 359 -38.95 36.70 -34.83
CA ASN A 359 -39.82 37.73 -35.39
C ASN A 359 -40.96 37.08 -36.18
N LEU A 360 -42.21 37.37 -35.81
CA LEU A 360 -43.42 37.00 -36.58
C LEU A 360 -43.96 38.23 -37.32
N ASP A 361 -44.99 38.05 -38.13
CA ASP A 361 -45.56 39.12 -38.95
C ASP A 361 -46.18 40.27 -38.11
N ASP A 362 -46.67 40.00 -36.90
CA ASP A 362 -47.41 40.95 -36.05
C ASP A 362 -46.88 41.10 -34.61
N ARG A 363 -45.84 40.33 -34.23
CA ARG A 363 -45.22 40.31 -32.89
C ARG A 363 -43.88 39.58 -32.89
N ALA A 364 -43.15 39.61 -31.78
CA ALA A 364 -42.03 38.68 -31.54
C ALA A 364 -42.34 37.66 -30.43
N VAL A 365 -41.73 36.48 -30.53
CA VAL A 365 -41.88 35.36 -29.57
C VAL A 365 -40.51 34.79 -29.20
N CYS A 366 -40.38 34.24 -27.99
CA CYS A 366 -39.17 33.51 -27.61
C CYS A 366 -39.25 32.04 -28.07
N SER A 367 -38.09 31.46 -28.37
CA SER A 367 -37.94 30.05 -28.70
C SER A 367 -36.64 29.49 -28.14
N CYS A 368 -36.64 28.26 -27.65
CA CYS A 368 -35.42 27.62 -27.18
C CYS A 368 -34.49 27.29 -28.34
N ARG A 369 -33.18 27.39 -28.10
CA ARG A 369 -32.16 26.91 -29.04
C ARG A 369 -32.20 25.39 -29.16
N ASP A 370 -31.70 24.87 -30.27
CA ASP A 370 -31.68 23.42 -30.51
C ASP A 370 -30.91 22.68 -29.40
N GLY A 371 -31.53 21.64 -28.83
CA GLY A 371 -30.99 20.86 -27.72
C GLY A 371 -31.38 21.34 -26.32
N PHE A 372 -32.06 22.49 -26.20
CA PHE A 372 -32.53 23.04 -24.92
C PHE A 372 -34.04 22.79 -24.73
N ARG A 373 -34.47 22.53 -23.50
CA ARG A 373 -35.87 22.38 -23.10
C ARG A 373 -36.41 23.66 -22.46
N ALA A 374 -37.70 23.93 -22.66
CA ALA A 374 -38.35 25.09 -22.06
C ALA A 374 -38.62 24.87 -20.56
N LEU A 375 -38.24 25.83 -19.72
CA LEU A 375 -38.58 25.89 -18.29
C LEU A 375 -39.91 26.63 -18.05
N ARG A 376 -40.32 27.47 -19.00
CA ARG A 376 -41.59 28.22 -19.00
C ARG A 376 -42.36 27.98 -20.28
N GLU A 377 -43.68 28.14 -20.23
CA GLU A 377 -44.57 27.94 -21.38
C GLU A 377 -44.34 28.95 -22.52
N ASP A 378 -43.85 30.15 -22.20
CA ASP A 378 -43.55 31.19 -23.18
C ASP A 378 -42.16 31.05 -23.82
N ASN A 379 -41.43 29.98 -23.48
CA ASN A 379 -40.06 29.70 -23.95
C ASN A 379 -39.06 30.82 -23.69
N ALA A 380 -39.34 31.73 -22.75
CA ALA A 380 -38.43 32.80 -22.39
C ALA A 380 -37.20 32.28 -21.62
N TYR A 381 -37.32 31.14 -20.94
CA TYR A 381 -36.26 30.47 -20.19
C TYR A 381 -36.09 29.03 -20.67
N CYS A 382 -34.86 28.65 -21.02
CA CYS A 382 -34.54 27.32 -21.55
C CYS A 382 -33.29 26.74 -20.87
N GLU A 383 -33.17 25.41 -20.83
CA GLU A 383 -32.02 24.69 -20.25
C GLU A 383 -31.59 23.43 -20.98
#